data_AF-A0A3M1XZC1-F1
#
_entry.id   AF-A0A3M1XZC1-F1
#
_cell.length_a   1.000
_cell.length_b   1.000
_cell.length_c   1.000
_cell.angle_alpha   90.00
_cell.angle_beta   90.00
_cell.angle_gamma   90.00
#
_symmetry.space_group_name_H-M   'P 1'
#
loop_
_entity.id
_entity.type
_entity.pdbx_description
1 polymer ?
#
loop_
_entity_poly.entity_id
_entity_poly.type
_entity_poly.pdbx_seq_one_letter_code
_entity_poly.pdbx_strand_id
1 'polypeptide(L)'
;MKRMHLFLLVLGLCPVWSWGQVDGYAYRRMLTGLRTTGYHRLVLPPAVLSQLRPGLEDVRLVRLPVGDSLPMQEIPYLIRSLAPEAGREACPVRLLRQGSNQEGTVVVLRRLDDQPADLIEVDLAERTYDLRARLEGSDNRLTWKTLGEDFRLIGLATDQMTYRYHRIALPVHRHRFLRIQLDGEVRVEDVNLWAQAPEEGERQPFDLQDWQVRNNTETKVTEVDVTLKASYPLDQLRLQIGTERDFFRPITVNYLKQVVETDQGQREIWREWTQGILSSLEEPVLTGPVVHTDRLQLRIQNFDDLPLEVQAVSLSGPVYELVADLEATASYALYYGNPAATAPRYDLVYFRDRLPDTPLPVSLSEEEVLGEAGEPESEPAEEDSRLT
;
A
#
# COMPACT_ATOMS: atom_id res chain seq x y z
N MET A 1 81.24 -9.23 5.42
CA MET A 1 80.61 -8.57 4.26
C MET A 1 80.08 -9.63 3.30
N LYS A 2 78.75 -9.74 3.11
CA LYS A 2 78.00 -10.35 1.98
C LYS A 2 76.54 -10.48 2.45
N ARG A 3 75.74 -9.43 2.20
CA ARG A 3 74.70 -9.31 1.17
C ARG A 3 73.43 -10.10 1.50
N MET A 4 72.49 -9.40 2.12
CA MET A 4 71.10 -9.79 2.32
C MET A 4 70.33 -9.53 1.02
N HIS A 5 69.77 -10.56 0.40
CA HIS A 5 68.90 -10.42 -0.77
C HIS A 5 67.47 -10.14 -0.31
N LEU A 6 67.00 -8.92 -0.57
CA LEU A 6 65.61 -8.51 -0.43
C LEU A 6 64.84 -9.09 -1.63
N PHE A 7 63.98 -10.08 -1.38
CA PHE A 7 63.01 -10.55 -2.37
C PHE A 7 61.83 -9.58 -2.37
N LEU A 8 61.75 -8.74 -3.41
CA LEU A 8 60.61 -7.87 -3.65
C LEU A 8 59.50 -8.72 -4.28
N LEU A 9 58.48 -9.07 -3.50
CA LEU A 9 57.29 -9.76 -3.99
C LEU A 9 56.40 -8.73 -4.69
N VAL A 10 56.53 -8.62 -6.01
CA VAL A 10 55.61 -7.84 -6.85
C VAL A 10 54.30 -8.60 -6.90
N LEU A 11 53.36 -8.25 -6.01
CA LEU A 11 51.96 -8.61 -6.14
C LEU A 11 51.42 -7.87 -7.36
N GLY A 12 51.39 -8.55 -8.50
CA GLY A 12 50.63 -8.13 -9.66
C GLY A 12 49.16 -8.08 -9.29
N LEU A 13 48.63 -6.87 -9.10
CA LEU A 13 47.20 -6.59 -9.16
C LEU A 13 46.75 -6.90 -10.59
N CYS A 14 46.32 -8.13 -10.85
CA CYS A 14 45.45 -8.40 -11.98
C CYS A 14 44.19 -7.54 -11.79
N PRO A 15 43.83 -6.65 -12.73
CA PRO A 15 42.51 -6.07 -12.73
C PRO A 15 41.55 -7.22 -13.03
N VAL A 16 40.86 -7.70 -12.01
CA VAL A 16 39.74 -8.63 -12.20
C VAL A 16 38.68 -7.80 -12.91
N TRP A 17 38.51 -8.05 -14.22
CA TRP A 17 37.44 -7.45 -15.00
C TRP A 17 36.12 -8.00 -14.45
N SER A 18 35.42 -7.20 -13.65
CA SER A 18 34.13 -7.56 -13.04
C SER A 18 33.01 -7.46 -14.07
N TRP A 19 33.04 -8.30 -15.10
CA TRP A 19 31.93 -8.45 -16.05
C TRP A 19 30.71 -9.16 -15.42
N GLY A 20 30.89 -9.86 -14.30
CA GLY A 20 29.82 -10.63 -13.63
C GLY A 20 28.84 -9.84 -12.76
N GLN A 21 28.74 -8.51 -12.88
CA GLN A 21 27.81 -7.72 -12.03
C GLN A 21 26.37 -7.66 -12.57
N VAL A 22 26.15 -7.92 -13.86
CA VAL A 22 24.81 -7.90 -14.49
C VAL A 22 24.46 -9.18 -15.24
N ASP A 23 25.27 -10.23 -15.09
CA ASP A 23 24.96 -11.54 -15.63
C ASP A 23 23.69 -12.10 -14.97
N GLY A 24 22.79 -12.67 -15.77
CA GLY A 24 21.52 -13.24 -15.31
C GLY A 24 20.34 -12.26 -15.19
N TYR A 25 20.54 -10.97 -15.48
CA TYR A 25 19.44 -10.01 -15.60
C TYR A 25 18.81 -10.07 -17.00
N ALA A 26 17.50 -10.27 -17.07
CA ALA A 26 16.79 -10.43 -18.33
C ALA A 26 16.52 -9.10 -19.05
N TYR A 27 16.45 -7.99 -18.31
CA TYR A 27 16.03 -6.70 -18.86
C TYR A 27 16.97 -5.56 -18.49
N ARG A 28 17.03 -4.57 -19.40
CA ARG A 28 17.75 -3.32 -19.20
C ARG A 28 16.94 -2.12 -19.68
N ARG A 29 17.05 -1.01 -18.96
CA ARG A 29 16.60 0.31 -19.43
C ARG A 29 17.65 1.38 -19.13
N MET A 30 17.95 2.24 -20.09
CA MET A 30 18.88 3.36 -19.91
C MET A 30 18.23 4.47 -19.09
N LEU A 31 19.01 5.13 -18.23
CA LEU A 31 18.57 6.37 -17.58
C LEU A 31 18.66 7.54 -18.56
N THR A 32 17.64 8.38 -18.54
CA THR A 32 17.49 9.56 -19.38
C THR A 32 17.11 10.77 -18.52
N GLY A 33 17.33 11.97 -19.06
CA GLY A 33 16.99 13.22 -18.35
C GLY A 33 18.01 13.66 -17.29
N LEU A 34 19.16 12.98 -17.17
CA LEU A 34 20.22 13.36 -16.25
C LEU A 34 20.95 14.62 -16.74
N ARG A 35 20.81 15.73 -16.01
CA ARG A 35 21.36 17.05 -16.39
C ARG A 35 22.35 17.64 -15.39
N THR A 36 22.31 17.18 -14.15
CA THR A 36 23.06 17.72 -13.01
C THR A 36 23.62 16.58 -12.19
N THR A 37 24.70 16.83 -11.46
CA THR A 37 25.27 15.85 -10.52
C THR A 37 24.59 15.99 -9.15
N GLY A 38 24.32 14.88 -8.48
CA GLY A 38 23.72 14.83 -7.15
C GLY A 38 22.68 13.71 -7.01
N TYR A 39 21.87 13.79 -5.95
CA TYR A 39 20.80 12.83 -5.72
C TYR A 39 19.65 12.99 -6.73
N HIS A 40 19.35 11.89 -7.42
CA HIS A 40 18.23 11.77 -8.33
C HIS A 40 17.26 10.69 -7.84
N ARG A 41 16.00 10.83 -8.22
CA ARG A 41 14.96 9.83 -8.02
C ARG A 41 14.48 9.28 -9.36
N LEU A 42 14.31 7.96 -9.40
CA LEU A 42 13.74 7.23 -10.51
C LEU A 42 12.50 6.48 -10.03
N VAL A 43 11.32 6.90 -10.49
CA VAL A 43 10.07 6.16 -10.26
C VAL A 43 10.08 4.87 -11.09
N LEU A 44 9.78 3.74 -10.44
CA LEU A 44 9.67 2.43 -11.09
C LEU A 44 8.29 2.30 -11.76
N PRO A 45 8.21 2.25 -13.11
CA PRO A 45 6.94 2.12 -13.80
C PRO A 45 6.36 0.70 -13.64
N PRO A 46 5.04 0.51 -13.85
CA PRO A 46 4.40 -0.80 -13.73
C PRO A 46 5.08 -1.90 -14.55
N ALA A 47 5.55 -1.59 -15.77
CA ALA A 47 6.26 -2.53 -16.63
C ALA A 47 7.58 -3.07 -16.04
N VAL A 48 8.26 -2.28 -15.21
CA VAL A 48 9.44 -2.76 -14.46
C VAL A 48 8.96 -3.58 -13.28
N LEU A 49 8.03 -3.06 -12.48
CA LEU A 49 7.52 -3.74 -11.28
C LEU A 49 6.96 -5.13 -11.58
N SER A 50 6.36 -5.34 -12.75
CA SER A 50 5.83 -6.65 -13.14
C SER A 50 6.87 -7.72 -13.42
N GLN A 51 8.12 -7.31 -13.59
CA GLN A 51 9.27 -8.19 -13.83
C GLN A 51 10.14 -8.35 -12.58
N LEU A 52 9.78 -7.70 -11.47
CA LEU A 52 10.54 -7.78 -10.22
C LEU A 52 10.03 -8.89 -9.33
N ARG A 53 10.93 -9.40 -8.50
CA ARG A 53 10.59 -10.24 -7.37
C ARG A 53 9.87 -9.41 -6.30
N PRO A 54 9.01 -10.04 -5.47
CA PRO A 54 8.17 -9.31 -4.52
C PRO A 54 8.89 -8.40 -3.50
N GLY A 55 10.16 -8.67 -3.18
CA GLY A 55 10.97 -7.84 -2.29
C GLY A 55 11.85 -6.81 -3.01
N LEU A 56 11.72 -6.69 -4.34
CA LEU A 56 12.48 -5.77 -5.21
C LEU A 56 14.00 -6.04 -5.19
N GLU A 57 14.42 -7.25 -4.81
CA GLU A 57 15.81 -7.67 -4.66
C GLU A 57 16.59 -7.73 -5.99
N ASP A 58 15.88 -7.90 -7.09
CA ASP A 58 16.41 -8.16 -8.42
C ASP A 58 16.45 -6.91 -9.30
N VAL A 59 16.77 -5.76 -8.69
CA VAL A 59 17.05 -4.50 -9.37
C VAL A 59 18.52 -4.15 -9.21
N ARG A 60 19.18 -3.61 -10.25
CA ARG A 60 20.52 -3.03 -10.14
C ARG A 60 20.63 -1.74 -10.92
N LEU A 61 21.17 -0.71 -10.28
CA LEU A 61 21.54 0.53 -10.95
C LEU A 61 23.03 0.51 -11.23
N VAL A 62 23.42 0.68 -12.49
CA VAL A 62 24.79 0.46 -12.93
C VAL A 62 25.26 1.63 -13.79
N ARG A 63 26.44 2.15 -13.47
CA ARG A 63 27.21 3.06 -14.34
C ARG A 63 27.86 2.24 -15.44
N LEU A 64 27.61 2.64 -16.67
CA LEU A 64 28.17 2.01 -17.86
C LEU A 64 29.64 2.42 -18.05
N PRO A 65 30.47 1.53 -18.62
CA PRO A 65 31.86 1.84 -18.90
C PRO A 65 32.00 2.94 -19.97
N VAL A 66 33.07 3.73 -19.87
CA VAL A 66 33.44 4.75 -20.86
C VAL A 66 34.79 4.36 -21.46
N GLY A 67 34.77 3.77 -22.65
CA GLY A 67 35.95 3.18 -23.27
C GLY A 67 36.61 2.13 -22.37
N ASP A 68 37.92 1.99 -22.48
CA ASP A 68 38.69 1.01 -21.68
C ASP A 68 39.07 1.52 -20.28
N SER A 69 38.70 2.76 -19.93
CA SER A 69 39.28 3.48 -18.77
C SER A 69 38.45 3.40 -17.49
N LEU A 70 37.14 3.18 -17.59
CA LEU A 70 36.25 3.06 -16.43
C LEU A 70 35.43 1.78 -16.57
N PRO A 71 35.57 0.81 -15.65
CA PRO A 71 34.76 -0.40 -15.69
C PRO A 71 33.30 -0.09 -15.34
N MET A 72 32.43 -1.05 -15.67
CA MET A 72 31.06 -1.07 -15.17
C MET A 72 31.06 -1.06 -13.64
N GLN A 73 30.18 -0.25 -13.04
CA GLN A 73 30.12 -0.09 -11.59
C GLN A 73 28.68 -0.03 -11.10
N GLU A 74 28.31 -0.93 -10.18
CA GLU A 74 27.06 -0.84 -9.43
C GLU A 74 27.04 0.41 -8.53
N ILE A 75 25.92 1.14 -8.59
CA ILE A 75 25.72 2.40 -7.88
C ILE A 75 24.79 2.16 -6.70
N PRO A 76 25.20 2.50 -5.47
CA PRO A 76 24.34 2.44 -4.30
C PRO A 76 23.06 3.27 -4.48
N TYR A 77 21.94 2.68 -4.13
CA TYR A 77 20.63 3.33 -4.19
C TYR A 77 19.77 2.96 -2.98
N LEU A 78 18.73 3.76 -2.74
CA LEU A 78 17.70 3.48 -1.76
C LEU A 78 16.37 3.27 -2.49
N ILE A 79 15.66 2.18 -2.20
CA ILE A 79 14.27 2.02 -2.62
C ILE A 79 13.38 2.68 -1.56
N ARG A 80 12.54 3.62 -1.99
CA ARG A 80 11.48 4.21 -1.17
C ARG A 80 10.13 3.72 -1.69
N SER A 81 9.28 3.28 -0.78
CA SER A 81 7.85 3.13 -1.04
C SER A 81 7.20 4.47 -0.70
N LEU A 82 6.48 5.04 -1.66
CA LEU A 82 5.66 6.24 -1.45
C LEU A 82 4.23 5.85 -1.09
N ALA A 83 3.98 4.65 -0.55
CA ALA A 83 2.64 4.27 -0.11
C ALA A 83 2.09 5.33 0.86
N PRO A 84 0.82 5.76 0.72
CA PRO A 84 0.20 6.64 1.69
C PRO A 84 0.29 6.03 3.08
N GLU A 85 1.09 6.63 3.95
CA GLU A 85 1.02 6.35 5.37
C GLU A 85 -0.23 7.09 5.87
N ALA A 86 -1.31 6.34 6.08
CA ALA A 86 -2.51 6.87 6.72
C ALA A 86 -2.17 7.20 8.19
N GLY A 87 -1.53 8.34 8.39
CA GLY A 87 -1.23 8.90 9.69
C GLY A 87 -2.46 9.59 10.25
N ARG A 88 -2.79 9.29 11.49
CA ARG A 88 -3.71 10.11 12.28
C ARG A 88 -2.95 10.57 13.50
N GLU A 89 -2.97 11.87 13.74
CA GLU A 89 -2.45 12.42 14.98
C GLU A 89 -3.59 12.55 15.98
N ALA A 90 -3.42 11.91 17.14
CA ALA A 90 -4.41 12.00 18.21
C ALA A 90 -4.47 13.43 18.75
N CYS A 91 -5.65 14.02 18.72
CA CYS A 91 -5.95 15.30 19.36
C CYS A 91 -6.61 15.00 20.72
N PRO A 92 -5.88 14.96 21.84
CA PRO A 92 -6.42 14.51 23.11
C PRO A 92 -7.64 15.32 23.55
N VAL A 93 -8.72 14.62 23.88
CA VAL A 93 -9.96 15.18 24.42
C VAL A 93 -10.26 14.61 25.79
N ARG A 94 -11.05 15.35 26.56
CA ARG A 94 -11.62 14.90 27.83
C ARG A 94 -13.13 15.00 27.77
N LEU A 95 -13.81 13.90 28.04
CA LEU A 95 -15.25 13.87 28.28
C LEU A 95 -15.58 14.71 29.53
N LEU A 96 -16.33 15.80 29.35
CA LEU A 96 -16.76 16.67 30.45
C LEU A 96 -18.12 16.26 30.99
N ARG A 97 -19.02 15.85 30.09
CA ARG A 97 -20.40 15.51 30.40
C ARG A 97 -20.96 14.59 29.32
N GLN A 98 -21.73 13.62 29.77
CA GLN A 98 -22.70 12.89 28.97
C GLN A 98 -24.04 12.92 29.70
N GLY A 99 -25.13 13.02 28.96
CA GLY A 99 -26.49 12.91 29.49
C GLY A 99 -27.48 12.81 28.34
N SER A 100 -28.77 12.80 28.64
CA SER A 100 -29.81 12.73 27.61
C SER A 100 -30.78 13.90 27.77
N ASN A 101 -31.34 14.36 26.66
CA ASN A 101 -32.43 15.32 26.61
C ASN A 101 -33.60 14.72 25.78
N GLN A 102 -34.61 15.54 25.46
CA GLN A 102 -35.74 15.09 24.63
C GLN A 102 -35.33 14.74 23.18
N GLU A 103 -34.14 15.16 22.75
CA GLU A 103 -33.57 14.95 21.41
C GLU A 103 -32.56 13.80 21.38
N GLY A 104 -32.31 13.11 22.51
CA GLY A 104 -31.41 11.95 22.61
C GLY A 104 -30.15 12.21 23.45
N THR A 105 -29.07 11.46 23.21
CA THR A 105 -27.83 11.56 23.98
C THR A 105 -27.01 12.79 23.58
N VAL A 106 -26.55 13.55 24.59
CA VAL A 106 -25.67 14.72 24.44
C VAL A 106 -24.34 14.47 25.13
N VAL A 107 -23.26 14.64 24.37
CA VAL A 107 -21.88 14.55 24.86
C VAL A 107 -21.19 15.90 24.70
N VAL A 108 -20.50 16.34 25.75
CA VAL A 108 -19.67 17.54 25.74
C VAL A 108 -18.23 17.17 26.06
N LEU A 109 -17.33 17.56 25.17
CA LEU A 109 -15.91 17.28 25.23
C LEU A 109 -15.13 18.58 25.39
N ARG A 110 -13.94 18.48 25.98
CA ARG A 110 -12.93 19.53 26.00
C ARG A 110 -11.65 19.02 25.36
N ARG A 111 -11.17 19.74 24.35
CA ARG A 111 -9.85 19.51 23.79
C ARG A 111 -8.77 19.89 24.80
N LEU A 112 -7.72 19.08 24.86
CA LEU A 112 -6.58 19.30 25.76
C LEU A 112 -5.45 20.05 25.05
N ASP A 113 -5.40 19.98 23.73
CA ASP A 113 -4.47 20.68 22.85
C ASP A 113 -5.16 21.76 22.01
N ASP A 114 -4.44 22.29 21.02
CA ASP A 114 -4.89 23.29 20.04
C ASP A 114 -4.57 22.88 18.59
N GLN A 115 -4.25 21.61 18.32
CA GLN A 115 -3.97 21.14 16.96
C GLN A 115 -5.19 21.30 16.03
N PRO A 116 -5.04 21.43 14.71
CA PRO A 116 -6.19 21.31 13.83
C PRO A 116 -6.77 19.89 13.93
N ALA A 117 -8.08 19.72 13.89
CA ALA A 117 -8.73 18.42 13.87
C ALA A 117 -9.91 18.42 12.90
N ASP A 118 -10.19 17.26 12.31
CA ASP A 118 -11.15 17.08 11.21
C ASP A 118 -11.85 15.72 11.21
N LEU A 119 -11.54 14.85 12.17
CA LEU A 119 -12.18 13.54 12.28
C LEU A 119 -12.53 13.22 13.72
N ILE A 120 -13.75 12.76 13.94
CA ILE A 120 -14.22 12.23 15.22
C ILE A 120 -14.64 10.78 15.06
N GLU A 121 -14.20 9.93 15.99
CA GLU A 121 -14.68 8.57 16.14
C GLU A 121 -15.44 8.46 17.46
N VAL A 122 -16.69 7.98 17.38
CA VAL A 122 -17.58 7.88 18.54
C VAL A 122 -17.80 6.40 18.88
N ASP A 123 -17.19 5.95 19.97
CA ASP A 123 -17.35 4.57 20.42
C ASP A 123 -18.61 4.45 21.30
N LEU A 124 -19.51 3.56 20.91
CA LEU A 124 -20.77 3.28 21.61
C LEU A 124 -20.72 1.89 22.24
N ALA A 125 -21.34 1.77 23.42
CA ALA A 125 -21.48 0.49 24.13
C ALA A 125 -22.40 -0.47 23.36
N GLU A 126 -23.41 0.09 22.71
CA GLU A 126 -24.34 -0.61 21.86
C GLU A 126 -23.64 -1.18 20.62
N ARG A 127 -23.99 -2.42 20.25
CA ARG A 127 -23.42 -3.09 19.07
C ARG A 127 -24.24 -2.89 17.81
N THR A 128 -25.53 -2.61 17.97
CA THR A 128 -26.48 -2.38 16.88
C THR A 128 -27.18 -1.05 17.11
N TYR A 129 -27.06 -0.14 16.16
CA TYR A 129 -27.63 1.21 16.22
C TYR A 129 -27.69 1.82 14.82
N ASP A 130 -28.61 2.75 14.60
CA ASP A 130 -28.67 3.62 13.42
C ASP A 130 -29.08 5.00 13.95
N LEU A 131 -28.11 5.90 14.02
CA LEU A 131 -28.24 7.20 14.66
C LEU A 131 -27.86 8.30 13.70
N ARG A 132 -28.45 9.47 13.90
CA ARG A 132 -27.95 10.73 13.36
C ARG A 132 -27.23 11.52 14.45
N ALA A 133 -26.15 12.16 14.03
CA ALA A 133 -25.33 13.01 14.87
C ALA A 133 -25.29 14.44 14.34
N ARG A 134 -25.37 15.39 15.27
CA ARG A 134 -25.08 16.81 15.03
C ARG A 134 -23.89 17.23 15.88
N LEU A 135 -22.96 17.96 15.27
CA LEU A 135 -21.72 18.39 15.91
C LEU A 135 -21.60 19.90 15.92
N GLU A 136 -21.21 20.41 17.08
CA GLU A 136 -21.02 21.84 17.31
C GLU A 136 -19.69 22.11 18.02
N GLY A 137 -19.06 23.23 17.69
CA GLY A 137 -17.84 23.74 18.29
C GLY A 137 -18.06 25.02 19.08
N SER A 138 -17.31 25.20 20.18
CA SER A 138 -17.34 26.41 20.99
C SER A 138 -15.97 26.71 21.60
N ASP A 139 -15.66 27.99 21.80
CA ASP A 139 -14.44 28.43 22.49
C ASP A 139 -14.70 28.80 23.95
N ASN A 140 -15.97 29.01 24.33
CA ASN A 140 -16.36 29.56 25.64
C ASN A 140 -17.51 28.80 26.34
N ARG A 141 -18.07 27.76 25.71
CA ARG A 141 -19.27 26.97 26.13
C ARG A 141 -20.59 27.73 26.16
N LEU A 142 -20.61 29.00 25.80
CA LEU A 142 -21.81 29.85 25.78
C LEU A 142 -22.35 29.97 24.35
N THR A 143 -21.46 30.19 23.39
CA THR A 143 -21.80 30.32 21.97
C THR A 143 -21.30 29.09 21.22
N TRP A 144 -22.21 28.39 20.55
CA TRP A 144 -21.93 27.17 19.79
C TRP A 144 -22.12 27.43 18.30
N LYS A 145 -21.23 26.88 17.48
CA LYS A 145 -21.28 26.92 16.02
C LYS A 145 -21.45 25.51 15.49
N THR A 146 -22.43 25.27 14.63
CA THR A 146 -22.56 23.99 13.91
C THR A 146 -21.31 23.75 13.08
N LEU A 147 -20.70 22.56 13.25
CA LEU A 147 -19.61 22.04 12.41
C LEU A 147 -20.16 21.10 11.33
N GLY A 148 -21.26 20.43 11.62
CA GLY A 148 -22.05 19.66 10.66
C GLY A 148 -23.24 18.99 11.32
N GLU A 149 -24.18 18.51 10.51
CA GLU A 149 -25.45 17.92 10.93
C GLU A 149 -25.74 16.68 10.06
N ASP A 150 -26.71 15.86 10.48
CA ASP A 150 -27.16 14.66 9.76
C ASP A 150 -26.05 13.62 9.46
N PHE A 151 -25.01 13.55 10.30
CA PHE A 151 -24.02 12.48 10.20
C PHE A 151 -24.62 11.16 10.64
N ARG A 152 -24.58 10.13 9.81
CA ARG A 152 -25.11 8.81 10.17
C ARG A 152 -24.05 7.99 10.89
N LEU A 153 -24.41 7.38 12.00
CA LEU A 153 -23.59 6.39 12.72
C LEU A 153 -24.35 5.07 12.71
N ILE A 154 -23.71 4.00 12.24
CA ILE A 154 -24.33 2.67 12.14
C ILE A 154 -23.47 1.62 12.82
N GLY A 155 -24.09 0.83 13.69
CA GLY A 155 -23.58 -0.43 14.20
C GLY A 155 -24.49 -1.55 13.74
N LEU A 156 -23.92 -2.61 13.19
CA LEU A 156 -24.64 -3.84 12.88
C LEU A 156 -23.85 -5.00 13.48
N ALA A 157 -24.47 -5.75 14.37
CA ALA A 157 -23.91 -7.00 14.89
C ALA A 157 -24.96 -8.10 14.76
N THR A 158 -24.71 -9.04 13.85
CA THR A 158 -25.50 -10.26 13.65
C THR A 158 -24.61 -11.49 13.82
N ASP A 159 -25.19 -12.67 13.68
CA ASP A 159 -24.44 -13.94 13.56
C ASP A 159 -23.59 -14.01 12.28
N GLN A 160 -24.01 -13.29 11.23
CA GLN A 160 -23.39 -13.31 9.90
C GLN A 160 -22.35 -12.20 9.68
N MET A 161 -22.49 -11.04 10.32
CA MET A 161 -21.57 -9.91 10.12
C MET A 161 -21.48 -8.99 11.33
N THR A 162 -20.35 -8.30 11.44
CA THR A 162 -20.17 -7.16 12.35
C THR A 162 -19.65 -5.98 11.55
N TYR A 163 -20.32 -4.84 11.64
CA TYR A 163 -19.98 -3.60 10.95
C TYR A 163 -20.18 -2.40 11.87
N ARG A 164 -19.29 -1.41 11.79
CA ARG A 164 -19.39 -0.16 12.56
C ARG A 164 -18.92 1.03 11.72
N TYR A 165 -19.86 1.83 11.25
CA TYR A 165 -19.61 3.16 10.73
C TYR A 165 -19.79 4.18 11.86
N HIS A 166 -18.68 4.53 12.51
CA HIS A 166 -18.67 5.35 13.73
C HIS A 166 -17.79 6.61 13.59
N ARG A 167 -17.50 6.98 12.34
CA ARG A 167 -16.58 8.05 11.97
C ARG A 167 -17.35 9.26 11.43
N ILE A 168 -16.94 10.45 11.84
CA ILE A 168 -17.54 11.71 11.42
C ILE A 168 -16.43 12.62 10.90
N ALA A 169 -16.40 12.82 9.59
CA ALA A 169 -15.53 13.81 8.95
C ALA A 169 -16.11 15.22 9.15
N LEU A 170 -15.26 16.17 9.52
CA LEU A 170 -15.60 17.54 9.86
C LEU A 170 -14.74 18.52 9.05
N PRO A 171 -15.22 19.76 8.82
CA PRO A 171 -14.34 20.85 8.43
C PRO A 171 -13.24 21.05 9.48
N VAL A 172 -11.99 21.25 9.03
CA VAL A 172 -10.83 21.49 9.92
C VAL A 172 -11.13 22.59 10.93
N HIS A 173 -10.96 22.31 12.22
CA HIS A 173 -11.31 23.24 13.29
C HIS A 173 -10.35 23.23 14.49
N ARG A 174 -10.43 24.27 15.33
CA ARG A 174 -9.65 24.44 16.58
C ARG A 174 -10.50 24.71 17.83
N HIS A 175 -11.81 24.49 17.75
CA HIS A 175 -12.72 24.78 18.86
C HIS A 175 -12.37 24.05 20.16
N ARG A 176 -12.24 24.79 21.26
CA ARG A 176 -11.82 24.25 22.56
C ARG A 176 -12.80 23.23 23.15
N PHE A 177 -14.08 23.39 22.86
CA PHE A 177 -15.16 22.52 23.30
C PHE A 177 -15.92 21.99 22.10
N LEU A 178 -16.31 20.72 22.18
CA LEU A 178 -17.14 20.06 21.18
C LEU A 178 -18.40 19.54 21.85
N ARG A 179 -19.52 19.58 21.14
CA ARG A 179 -20.78 18.97 21.54
C ARG A 179 -21.27 18.06 20.43
N ILE A 180 -21.58 16.82 20.81
CA ILE A 180 -22.16 15.80 19.94
C ILE A 180 -23.57 15.54 20.46
N GLN A 181 -24.57 15.75 19.61
CA GLN A 181 -25.96 15.36 19.85
C GLN A 181 -26.24 14.13 18.99
N LEU A 182 -26.67 13.04 19.61
CA LEU A 182 -27.14 11.82 18.96
C LEU A 182 -28.66 11.75 19.12
N ASP A 183 -29.39 11.34 18.09
CA ASP A 183 -30.86 11.25 18.08
C ASP A 183 -31.44 9.98 18.73
N GLY A 184 -30.62 9.27 19.51
CA GLY A 184 -31.01 8.08 20.26
C GLY A 184 -30.44 8.06 21.67
N GLU A 185 -31.06 7.25 22.53
CA GLU A 185 -30.57 7.01 23.89
C GLU A 185 -29.52 5.90 23.85
N VAL A 186 -28.25 6.30 23.77
CA VAL A 186 -27.08 5.41 23.72
C VAL A 186 -26.02 5.82 24.72
N ARG A 187 -25.18 4.85 25.09
CA ARG A 187 -24.02 5.10 25.93
C ARG A 187 -22.76 5.27 25.09
N VAL A 188 -22.26 6.50 25.06
CA VAL A 188 -20.90 6.78 24.55
C VAL A 188 -19.87 6.26 25.55
N GLU A 189 -18.98 5.39 25.10
CA GLU A 189 -17.87 4.84 25.89
C GLU A 189 -16.64 5.71 25.76
N ASP A 190 -16.32 6.11 24.54
CA ASP A 190 -15.18 6.98 24.24
C ASP A 190 -15.46 7.88 23.04
N VAL A 191 -14.71 8.98 22.95
CA VAL A 191 -14.68 9.81 21.76
C VAL A 191 -13.23 10.15 21.44
N ASN A 192 -12.80 9.72 20.26
CA ASN A 192 -11.46 9.99 19.75
C ASN A 192 -11.54 11.12 18.72
N LEU A 193 -10.68 12.12 18.88
CA LEU A 193 -10.54 13.24 17.94
C LEU A 193 -9.17 13.11 17.26
N TRP A 194 -9.17 13.24 15.95
CA TRP A 194 -7.99 13.06 15.13
C TRP A 194 -7.78 14.27 14.23
N ALA A 195 -6.52 14.59 13.99
CA ALA A 195 -6.10 15.27 12.78
C ALA A 195 -5.76 14.18 11.76
N GLN A 196 -6.46 14.15 10.62
CA GLN A 196 -5.93 13.41 9.49
C GLN A 196 -4.59 14.06 9.10
N ALA A 197 -3.51 13.29 9.13
CA ALA A 197 -2.33 13.71 8.41
C ALA A 197 -2.73 13.82 6.93
N PRO A 198 -2.14 14.74 6.15
CA PRO A 198 -2.26 14.66 4.71
C PRO A 198 -1.94 13.23 4.28
N GLU A 199 -2.70 12.64 3.36
CA GLU A 199 -2.29 11.39 2.70
C GLU A 199 -1.00 11.69 1.90
N GLU A 200 0.13 11.74 2.60
CA GLU A 200 1.44 11.82 1.98
C GLU A 200 1.73 10.43 1.44
N GLY A 201 1.42 10.26 0.16
CA GLY A 201 1.82 9.10 -0.62
C GLY A 201 1.16 9.05 -1.98
N GLU A 202 1.75 8.24 -2.83
CA GLU A 202 1.40 8.06 -4.23
C GLU A 202 1.07 6.59 -4.49
N ARG A 203 -0.08 6.35 -5.10
CA ARG A 203 -0.43 5.05 -5.67
C ARG A 203 -0.44 5.14 -7.19
N GLN A 204 -0.08 4.05 -7.84
CA GLN A 204 -0.17 3.90 -9.29
C GLN A 204 -1.25 2.85 -9.65
N PRO A 205 -2.06 3.12 -10.68
CA PRO A 205 -3.04 2.16 -11.16
C PRO A 205 -2.38 1.03 -11.92
N PHE A 206 -3.00 -0.16 -11.89
CA PHE A 206 -2.59 -1.30 -12.71
C PHE A 206 -3.65 -1.66 -13.74
N ASP A 207 -3.17 -1.98 -14.94
CA ASP A 207 -4.02 -2.34 -16.05
C ASP A 207 -4.61 -3.75 -15.86
N LEU A 208 -5.93 -3.82 -16.00
CA LEU A 208 -6.66 -5.09 -16.08
C LEU A 208 -6.58 -5.66 -17.51
N GLN A 209 -6.49 -6.98 -17.60
CA GLN A 209 -6.70 -7.72 -18.84
C GLN A 209 -8.19 -8.02 -19.04
N ASP A 210 -8.85 -8.57 -18.01
CA ASP A 210 -10.27 -8.90 -18.02
C ASP A 210 -10.81 -8.98 -16.59
N TRP A 211 -12.12 -8.88 -16.43
CA TRP A 211 -12.81 -9.22 -15.19
C TRP A 211 -14.25 -9.67 -15.48
N GLN A 212 -14.76 -10.59 -14.68
CA GLN A 212 -16.07 -11.19 -14.90
C GLN A 212 -16.84 -11.32 -13.60
N VAL A 213 -18.15 -11.12 -13.67
CA VAL A 213 -19.07 -11.28 -12.55
C VAL A 213 -19.94 -12.51 -12.79
N ARG A 214 -20.03 -13.38 -11.78
CA ARG A 214 -20.95 -14.51 -11.76
C ARG A 214 -21.77 -14.48 -10.48
N ASN A 215 -23.07 -14.72 -10.61
CA ASN A 215 -23.97 -14.79 -9.47
C ASN A 215 -24.37 -16.24 -9.24
N ASN A 216 -23.93 -16.81 -8.10
CA ASN A 216 -24.30 -18.14 -7.69
C ASN A 216 -25.52 -18.06 -6.77
N THR A 217 -26.69 -18.45 -7.30
CA THR A 217 -27.96 -18.38 -6.56
C THR A 217 -28.11 -19.50 -5.52
N GLU A 218 -27.41 -20.62 -5.67
CA GLU A 218 -27.43 -21.72 -4.70
C GLU A 218 -26.66 -21.34 -3.43
N THR A 219 -25.47 -20.74 -3.60
CA THR A 219 -24.63 -20.30 -2.48
C THR A 219 -24.89 -18.86 -2.04
N LYS A 220 -25.72 -18.11 -2.78
CA LYS A 220 -26.06 -16.70 -2.52
C LYS A 220 -24.82 -15.79 -2.50
N VAL A 221 -23.90 -16.02 -3.44
CA VAL A 221 -22.63 -15.28 -3.56
C VAL A 221 -22.53 -14.66 -4.95
N THR A 222 -22.09 -13.41 -4.99
CA THR A 222 -21.55 -12.80 -6.21
C THR A 222 -20.04 -13.01 -6.23
N GLU A 223 -19.56 -13.69 -7.26
CA GLU A 223 -18.15 -13.96 -7.51
C GLU A 223 -17.65 -12.99 -8.58
N VAL A 224 -16.53 -12.31 -8.30
CA VAL A 224 -15.85 -11.46 -9.29
C VAL A 224 -14.43 -11.98 -9.48
N ASP A 225 -14.14 -12.47 -10.68
CA ASP A 225 -12.79 -12.88 -11.06
C ASP A 225 -12.13 -11.71 -11.80
N VAL A 226 -10.90 -11.38 -11.43
CA VAL A 226 -10.14 -10.26 -12.00
C VAL A 226 -8.79 -10.77 -12.46
N THR A 227 -8.41 -10.45 -13.69
CA THR A 227 -7.12 -10.78 -14.29
C THR A 227 -6.41 -9.50 -14.71
N LEU A 228 -5.19 -9.30 -14.22
CA LEU A 228 -4.31 -8.18 -14.57
C LEU A 228 -3.44 -8.54 -15.77
N LYS A 229 -2.92 -7.53 -16.49
CA LYS A 229 -2.03 -7.78 -17.65
C LYS A 229 -0.69 -8.44 -17.28
N ALA A 230 -0.29 -8.33 -16.02
CA ALA A 230 0.92 -8.95 -15.47
C ALA A 230 0.76 -9.06 -13.94
N SER A 231 1.74 -9.69 -13.28
CA SER A 231 1.82 -9.71 -11.82
C SER A 231 2.24 -8.33 -11.33
N TYR A 232 1.50 -7.69 -10.42
CA TYR A 232 1.82 -6.36 -9.90
C TYR A 232 1.78 -6.30 -8.37
N PRO A 233 2.58 -5.41 -7.72
CA PRO A 233 2.51 -5.13 -6.28
C PRO A 233 1.25 -4.32 -5.94
N LEU A 234 0.14 -4.96 -5.62
CA LEU A 234 -1.12 -4.28 -5.28
C LEU A 234 -1.37 -4.23 -3.76
N ASP A 235 -1.94 -3.11 -3.29
CA ASP A 235 -2.33 -2.89 -1.89
C ASP A 235 -3.76 -2.34 -1.75
N GLN A 236 -4.41 -2.00 -2.87
CA GLN A 236 -5.75 -1.42 -2.88
C GLN A 236 -6.61 -1.94 -4.03
N LEU A 237 -7.85 -2.31 -3.67
CA LEU A 237 -8.95 -2.63 -4.56
C LEU A 237 -10.05 -1.59 -4.40
N ARG A 238 -10.54 -1.06 -5.51
CA ARG A 238 -11.72 -0.20 -5.56
C ARG A 238 -12.75 -0.83 -6.48
N LEU A 239 -14.00 -0.89 -6.02
CA LEU A 239 -15.14 -1.29 -6.84
C LEU A 239 -15.97 -0.06 -7.20
N GLN A 240 -16.74 -0.15 -8.28
CA GLN A 240 -17.85 0.77 -8.51
C GLN A 240 -19.14 -0.04 -8.47
N ILE A 241 -20.04 0.30 -7.53
CA ILE A 241 -21.29 -0.42 -7.33
C ILE A 241 -22.44 0.41 -7.92
N GLY A 242 -23.18 -0.19 -8.85
CA GLY A 242 -24.28 0.41 -9.58
C GLY A 242 -25.62 0.35 -8.86
N THR A 243 -25.70 0.90 -7.64
CA THR A 243 -26.96 0.95 -6.89
C THR A 243 -27.12 2.26 -6.14
N GLU A 244 -28.34 2.79 -6.12
CA GLU A 244 -28.73 3.94 -5.28
C GLU A 244 -29.32 3.50 -3.92
N ARG A 245 -29.51 2.19 -3.71
CA ARG A 245 -30.05 1.64 -2.46
C ARG A 245 -28.95 1.46 -1.43
N ASP A 246 -29.31 1.62 -0.16
CA ASP A 246 -28.42 1.27 0.94
C ASP A 246 -28.13 -0.23 0.97
N PHE A 247 -26.87 -0.58 1.25
CA PHE A 247 -26.44 -1.98 1.36
C PHE A 247 -25.29 -2.14 2.35
N PHE A 248 -25.18 -3.37 2.87
CA PHE A 248 -24.03 -3.88 3.61
C PHE A 248 -23.77 -5.30 3.13
N ARG A 249 -22.59 -5.57 2.55
CA ARG A 249 -22.24 -6.88 2.00
C ARG A 249 -20.87 -7.30 2.48
N PRO A 250 -20.74 -8.42 3.22
CA PRO A 250 -19.46 -9.03 3.47
C PRO A 250 -18.76 -9.37 2.16
N ILE A 251 -17.49 -9.01 2.07
CA ILE A 251 -16.63 -9.33 0.93
C ILE A 251 -15.34 -9.97 1.44
N THR A 252 -14.93 -11.05 0.78
CA THR A 252 -13.60 -11.64 0.94
C THR A 252 -12.88 -11.54 -0.41
N VAL A 253 -11.61 -11.18 -0.38
CA VAL A 253 -10.77 -11.07 -1.57
C VAL A 253 -9.59 -12.03 -1.43
N ASN A 254 -9.48 -12.96 -2.36
CA ASN A 254 -8.35 -13.86 -2.49
C ASN A 254 -7.46 -13.43 -3.65
N TYR A 255 -6.18 -13.76 -3.57
CA TYR A 255 -5.22 -13.60 -4.65
C TYR A 255 -4.57 -14.94 -5.00
N LEU A 256 -4.17 -15.08 -6.26
CA LEU A 256 -3.37 -16.22 -6.69
C LEU A 256 -1.95 -16.02 -6.15
N LYS A 257 -1.52 -16.91 -5.25
CA LYS A 257 -0.17 -16.87 -4.67
C LYS A 257 0.85 -17.56 -5.55
N GLN A 258 0.49 -18.73 -6.10
CA GLN A 258 1.38 -19.54 -6.91
C GLN A 258 0.59 -20.60 -7.69
N VAL A 259 1.15 -21.06 -8.79
CA VAL A 259 0.71 -22.24 -9.54
C VAL A 259 1.77 -23.31 -9.35
N VAL A 260 1.37 -24.50 -8.92
CA VAL A 260 2.28 -25.63 -8.66
C VAL A 260 1.97 -26.73 -9.66
N GLU A 261 2.99 -27.28 -10.31
CA GLU A 261 2.84 -28.48 -11.11
C GLU A 261 2.67 -29.71 -10.21
N THR A 262 1.68 -30.53 -10.52
CA THR A 262 1.40 -31.78 -9.83
C THR A 262 1.25 -32.89 -10.86
N ASP A 263 1.32 -34.16 -10.41
CA ASP A 263 1.09 -35.32 -11.28
C ASP A 263 -0.29 -35.30 -11.98
N GLN A 264 -1.23 -34.51 -11.48
CA GLN A 264 -2.59 -34.34 -12.03
C GLN A 264 -2.76 -33.06 -12.84
N GLY A 265 -1.68 -32.34 -13.14
CA GLY A 265 -1.66 -31.06 -13.84
C GLY A 265 -1.33 -29.87 -12.93
N GLN A 266 -1.62 -28.67 -13.40
CA GLN A 266 -1.37 -27.45 -12.63
C GLN A 266 -2.43 -27.26 -11.53
N ARG A 267 -1.96 -26.96 -10.32
CA ARG A 267 -2.79 -26.62 -9.18
C ARG A 267 -2.55 -25.17 -8.77
N GLU A 268 -3.63 -24.41 -8.68
CA GLU A 268 -3.60 -23.04 -8.20
C GLU A 268 -3.68 -22.98 -6.68
N ILE A 269 -2.84 -22.15 -6.07
CA ILE A 269 -2.84 -21.89 -4.64
C ILE A 269 -3.32 -20.46 -4.41
N TRP A 270 -4.54 -20.34 -3.92
CA TRP A 270 -5.19 -19.09 -3.56
C TRP A 270 -5.01 -18.80 -2.07
N ARG A 271 -4.83 -17.53 -1.70
CA ARG A 271 -4.77 -17.07 -0.32
C ARG A 271 -5.67 -15.86 -0.12
N GLU A 272 -6.23 -15.73 1.07
CA GLU A 272 -6.94 -14.51 1.46
C GLU A 272 -5.95 -13.33 1.47
N TRP A 273 -6.33 -12.26 0.78
CA TRP A 273 -5.61 -11.00 0.79
C TRP A 273 -6.19 -10.05 1.83
N THR A 274 -7.50 -9.84 1.77
CA THR A 274 -8.24 -8.94 2.67
C THR A 274 -9.72 -9.31 2.69
N GLN A 275 -10.43 -8.85 3.70
CA GLN A 275 -11.87 -8.99 3.85
C GLN A 275 -12.47 -7.74 4.48
N GLY A 276 -13.76 -7.52 4.30
CA GLY A 276 -14.44 -6.36 4.84
C GLY A 276 -15.94 -6.35 4.57
N ILE A 277 -16.54 -5.18 4.69
CA ILE A 277 -17.95 -4.94 4.38
C ILE A 277 -18.00 -3.86 3.31
N LEU A 278 -18.61 -4.15 2.16
CA LEU A 278 -19.02 -3.11 1.22
C LEU A 278 -20.25 -2.41 1.78
N SER A 279 -20.22 -1.09 1.87
CA SER A 279 -21.34 -0.28 2.34
C SER A 279 -21.62 0.89 1.41
N SER A 280 -22.89 1.32 1.33
CA SER A 280 -23.28 2.58 0.68
C SER A 280 -22.82 3.83 1.45
N LEU A 281 -22.33 3.69 2.70
CA LEU A 281 -21.92 4.80 3.57
C LEU A 281 -20.47 5.25 3.36
N GLU A 282 -19.67 4.45 2.67
CA GLU A 282 -18.26 4.72 2.44
C GLU A 282 -17.87 4.36 1.01
N GLU A 283 -16.72 4.87 0.57
CA GLU A 283 -16.20 4.44 -0.72
C GLU A 283 -15.92 2.92 -0.66
N PRO A 284 -16.32 2.15 -1.69
CA PRO A 284 -16.09 0.71 -1.77
C PRO A 284 -14.63 0.39 -2.09
N VAL A 285 -13.75 0.72 -1.14
CA VAL A 285 -12.30 0.56 -1.20
C VAL A 285 -11.87 -0.42 -0.14
N LEU A 286 -11.11 -1.44 -0.54
CA LEU A 286 -10.44 -2.36 0.35
C LEU A 286 -8.93 -2.18 0.22
N THR A 287 -8.27 -2.13 1.36
CA THR A 287 -6.81 -2.11 1.44
C THR A 287 -6.31 -3.37 2.15
N GLY A 288 -5.09 -3.78 1.84
CA GLY A 288 -4.42 -4.92 2.47
C GLY A 288 -2.90 -4.77 2.44
N PRO A 289 -2.16 -5.76 2.95
CA PRO A 289 -0.71 -5.81 2.75
C PRO A 289 -0.39 -5.90 1.25
N VAL A 290 0.76 -5.38 0.83
CA VAL A 290 1.21 -5.50 -0.58
C VAL A 290 1.35 -6.97 -0.95
N VAL A 291 0.66 -7.40 -2.00
CA VAL A 291 0.80 -8.73 -2.61
C VAL A 291 1.18 -8.59 -4.09
N HIS A 292 2.02 -9.50 -4.59
CA HIS A 292 2.32 -9.61 -6.02
C HIS A 292 1.43 -10.69 -6.61
N THR A 293 0.56 -10.31 -7.55
CA THR A 293 -0.35 -11.23 -8.20
C THR A 293 -0.85 -10.66 -9.53
N ASP A 294 -1.25 -11.55 -10.43
CA ASP A 294 -1.93 -11.24 -11.67
C ASP A 294 -3.44 -11.58 -11.62
N ARG A 295 -3.92 -12.19 -10.52
CA ARG A 295 -5.32 -12.63 -10.41
C ARG A 295 -5.90 -12.47 -9.02
N LEU A 296 -7.14 -11.98 -8.97
CA LEU A 296 -7.94 -11.89 -7.76
C LEU A 296 -9.28 -12.61 -7.92
N GLN A 297 -9.79 -13.14 -6.80
CA GLN A 297 -11.13 -13.70 -6.66
C GLN A 297 -11.85 -13.00 -5.52
N LEU A 298 -12.91 -12.27 -5.83
CA LEU A 298 -13.74 -11.58 -4.84
C LEU A 298 -15.01 -12.39 -4.62
N ARG A 299 -15.43 -12.54 -3.37
CA ARG A 299 -16.67 -13.20 -2.99
C ARG A 299 -17.50 -12.22 -2.16
N ILE A 300 -18.59 -11.72 -2.72
CA ILE A 300 -19.55 -10.82 -2.07
C ILE A 300 -20.75 -11.65 -1.62
N GLN A 301 -21.01 -11.68 -0.32
CA GLN A 301 -22.13 -12.42 0.27
C GLN A 301 -23.43 -11.64 0.08
N ASN A 302 -24.37 -12.18 -0.71
CA ASN A 302 -25.66 -11.54 -0.97
C ASN A 302 -26.73 -11.88 0.07
N PHE A 303 -26.60 -13.03 0.75
CA PHE A 303 -27.66 -13.57 1.60
C PHE A 303 -29.01 -13.61 0.84
N ASP A 304 -30.07 -13.07 1.42
CA ASP A 304 -31.41 -13.04 0.81
C ASP A 304 -31.64 -11.84 -0.12
N ASP A 305 -30.66 -10.95 -0.25
CA ASP A 305 -30.77 -9.78 -1.11
C ASP A 305 -30.40 -10.08 -2.57
N LEU A 306 -30.83 -9.18 -3.46
CA LEU A 306 -30.40 -9.21 -4.85
C LEU A 306 -28.87 -8.96 -4.96
N PRO A 307 -28.19 -9.62 -5.92
CA PRO A 307 -26.80 -9.34 -6.24
C PRO A 307 -26.53 -7.86 -6.50
N LEU A 308 -25.38 -7.38 -6.01
CA LEU A 308 -24.90 -6.03 -6.35
C LEU A 308 -24.45 -5.97 -7.82
N GLU A 309 -24.77 -4.88 -8.50
CA GLU A 309 -24.23 -4.59 -9.83
C GLU A 309 -22.82 -4.02 -9.69
N VAL A 310 -21.80 -4.83 -9.96
CA VAL A 310 -20.41 -4.35 -10.04
C VAL A 310 -20.19 -3.76 -11.44
N GLN A 311 -19.95 -2.45 -11.52
CA GLN A 311 -19.80 -1.70 -12.76
C GLN A 311 -18.35 -1.56 -13.21
N ALA A 312 -17.43 -1.47 -12.24
CA ALA A 312 -16.01 -1.37 -12.51
C ALA A 312 -15.19 -1.96 -11.36
N VAL A 313 -14.00 -2.42 -11.72
CA VAL A 313 -12.94 -2.85 -10.80
C VAL A 313 -11.71 -2.02 -11.10
N SER A 314 -11.03 -1.53 -10.08
CA SER A 314 -9.76 -0.82 -10.21
C SER A 314 -8.78 -1.30 -9.14
N LEU A 315 -7.55 -1.56 -9.56
CA LEU A 315 -6.47 -2.01 -8.69
C LEU A 315 -5.35 -0.99 -8.72
N SER A 316 -4.77 -0.73 -7.56
CA SER A 316 -3.60 0.12 -7.44
C SER A 316 -2.66 -0.40 -6.36
N GLY A 317 -1.43 0.11 -6.41
CA GLY A 317 -0.39 -0.23 -5.47
C GLY A 317 0.52 0.96 -5.20
N PRO A 318 1.46 0.82 -4.26
CA PRO A 318 2.39 1.88 -3.94
C PRO A 318 3.28 2.23 -5.14
N VAL A 319 3.61 3.52 -5.24
CA VAL A 319 4.71 3.98 -6.11
C VAL A 319 6.03 3.65 -5.43
N TYR A 320 6.91 2.96 -6.14
CA TYR A 320 8.29 2.72 -5.71
C TYR A 320 9.23 3.63 -6.49
N GLU A 321 10.23 4.16 -5.80
CA GLU A 321 11.30 4.92 -6.45
C GLU A 321 12.68 4.54 -5.93
N LEU A 322 13.67 4.65 -6.80
CA LEU A 322 15.09 4.51 -6.51
C LEU A 322 15.71 5.89 -6.32
N VAL A 323 16.40 6.11 -5.21
CA VAL A 323 17.18 7.34 -4.97
C VAL A 323 18.66 7.01 -4.97
N ALA A 324 19.44 7.68 -5.82
CA ALA A 324 20.87 7.45 -5.98
C ALA A 324 21.61 8.76 -6.26
N ASP A 325 22.89 8.84 -5.86
CA ASP A 325 23.78 9.95 -6.22
C ASP A 325 24.41 9.68 -7.59
N LEU A 326 24.12 10.53 -8.57
CA LEU A 326 24.47 10.34 -9.98
C LEU A 326 25.30 11.50 -10.51
N GLU A 327 26.25 11.20 -11.38
CA GLU A 327 27.09 12.18 -12.08
C GLU A 327 26.51 12.51 -13.46
N ALA A 328 26.30 13.81 -13.75
CA ALA A 328 25.71 14.26 -15.02
C ALA A 328 26.44 13.77 -16.28
N THR A 329 27.75 13.54 -16.18
CA THR A 329 28.62 13.14 -17.29
C THR A 329 28.69 11.64 -17.52
N ALA A 330 28.06 10.84 -16.65
CA ALA A 330 28.07 9.39 -16.74
C ALA A 330 26.78 8.86 -17.38
N SER A 331 26.87 7.67 -17.96
CA SER A 331 25.71 6.92 -18.46
C SER A 331 25.36 5.82 -17.48
N TYR A 332 24.07 5.65 -17.21
CA TYR A 332 23.56 4.68 -16.27
C TYR A 332 22.47 3.82 -16.90
N ALA A 333 22.35 2.59 -16.42
CA ALA A 333 21.29 1.68 -16.81
C ALA A 333 20.72 0.97 -15.58
N LEU A 334 19.42 0.72 -15.62
CA LEU A 334 18.69 -0.13 -14.69
C LEU A 334 18.64 -1.53 -15.27
N TYR A 335 19.09 -2.52 -14.50
CA TYR A 335 19.00 -3.95 -14.81
C TYR A 335 18.00 -4.60 -13.87
N TYR A 336 17.15 -5.50 -14.39
CA TYR A 336 16.14 -6.18 -13.58
C TYR A 336 15.70 -7.53 -14.16
N GLY A 337 14.89 -8.28 -13.40
CA GLY A 337 14.39 -9.60 -13.80
C GLY A 337 15.42 -10.70 -13.66
N ASN A 338 16.18 -10.70 -12.55
CA ASN A 338 17.11 -11.77 -12.21
C ASN A 338 16.55 -12.58 -11.03
N PRO A 339 15.95 -13.75 -11.26
CA PRO A 339 15.31 -14.53 -10.21
C PRO A 339 16.31 -15.13 -9.20
N ALA A 340 17.61 -15.19 -9.51
CA ALA A 340 18.65 -15.62 -8.58
C ALA A 340 19.29 -14.44 -7.81
N ALA A 341 18.89 -13.20 -8.07
CA ALA A 341 19.47 -12.04 -7.40
C ALA A 341 19.10 -11.98 -5.91
N THR A 342 20.04 -11.48 -5.13
CA THR A 342 19.85 -11.17 -3.70
C THR A 342 19.76 -9.67 -3.50
N ALA A 343 19.09 -9.21 -2.43
CA ALA A 343 18.98 -7.78 -2.16
C ALA A 343 20.37 -7.16 -1.89
N PRO A 344 20.73 -6.03 -2.53
CA PRO A 344 22.00 -5.39 -2.26
C PRO A 344 22.00 -4.75 -0.87
N ARG A 345 23.19 -4.63 -0.27
CA ARG A 345 23.39 -4.03 1.05
C ARG A 345 24.30 -2.81 0.92
N TYR A 346 23.72 -1.63 1.05
CA TYR A 346 24.44 -0.36 0.98
C TYR A 346 24.40 0.40 2.29
N ASP A 347 25.45 1.16 2.58
CA ASP A 347 25.48 2.06 3.73
C ASP A 347 24.47 3.22 3.60
N LEU A 348 24.02 3.53 2.38
CA LEU A 348 23.05 4.60 2.10
C LEU A 348 21.77 4.47 2.93
N VAL A 349 21.38 3.24 3.31
CA VAL A 349 20.21 2.97 4.15
C VAL A 349 20.29 3.63 5.53
N TYR A 350 21.49 3.92 6.04
CA TYR A 350 21.71 4.56 7.34
C TYR A 350 21.76 6.08 7.28
N PHE A 351 21.69 6.67 6.08
CA PHE A 351 21.80 8.12 5.87
C PHE A 351 20.54 8.73 5.24
N ARG A 352 19.36 8.14 5.48
CA ARG A 352 18.07 8.60 4.94
C ARG A 352 17.80 10.07 5.25
N ASP A 353 18.10 10.51 6.48
CA ASP A 353 17.91 11.90 6.94
C ASP A 353 18.87 12.92 6.27
N ARG A 354 19.84 12.45 5.48
CA ARG A 354 20.78 13.29 4.72
C ARG A 354 20.43 13.39 3.24
N LEU A 355 19.43 12.63 2.79
CA LEU A 355 18.93 12.75 1.42
C LEU A 355 18.16 14.07 1.28
N PRO A 356 18.19 14.72 0.10
CA PRO A 356 17.34 15.87 -0.12
C PRO A 356 15.87 15.46 -0.09
N ASP A 357 15.02 16.33 0.47
CA ASP A 357 13.56 16.11 0.55
C ASP A 357 12.96 15.85 -0.84
N THR A 358 13.49 16.53 -1.86
CA THR A 358 13.04 16.39 -3.25
C THR A 358 14.22 16.10 -4.18
N PRO A 359 14.64 14.83 -4.33
CA PRO A 359 15.66 14.46 -5.30
C PRO A 359 15.21 14.76 -6.73
N LEU A 360 16.18 15.02 -7.62
CA LEU A 360 15.89 15.44 -8.99
C LEU A 360 15.36 14.26 -9.84
N PRO A 361 14.29 14.45 -10.65
CA PRO A 361 13.71 13.34 -11.40
C PRO A 361 14.60 12.91 -12.57
N VAL A 362 14.69 11.60 -12.78
CA VAL A 362 15.20 10.97 -14.01
C VAL A 362 14.16 9.99 -14.56
N SER A 363 14.32 9.57 -15.82
CA SER A 363 13.38 8.68 -16.50
C SER A 363 14.10 7.50 -17.14
N LEU A 364 13.36 6.45 -17.46
CA LEU A 364 13.88 5.28 -18.18
C LEU A 364 13.59 5.37 -19.68
N SER A 365 14.50 4.84 -20.48
CA SER A 365 14.26 4.55 -21.89
C SER A 365 13.26 3.40 -22.07
N GLU A 366 13.01 3.05 -23.33
CA GLU A 366 12.41 1.77 -23.69
C GLU A 366 13.25 0.60 -23.16
N GLU A 367 12.58 -0.54 -22.98
CA GLU A 367 13.15 -1.80 -22.49
C GLU A 367 13.99 -2.48 -23.56
N GLU A 368 15.11 -3.02 -23.12
CA GLU A 368 15.97 -3.88 -23.90
C GLU A 368 16.04 -5.25 -23.22
N VAL A 369 15.73 -6.30 -23.99
CA VAL A 369 15.82 -7.69 -23.53
C VAL A 369 17.25 -8.18 -23.73
N LEU A 370 17.89 -8.65 -22.66
CA LEU A 370 19.28 -9.12 -22.64
C LEU A 370 19.42 -10.64 -22.79
N GLY A 371 18.37 -11.41 -22.49
CA GLY A 371 18.33 -12.88 -22.55
C GLY A 371 17.22 -13.48 -21.67
N GLU A 372 16.99 -14.80 -21.72
CA GLU A 372 16.00 -15.46 -20.84
C GLU A 372 16.46 -15.43 -19.37
N ALA A 373 15.56 -15.01 -18.46
CA ALA A 373 15.77 -15.09 -17.02
C ALA A 373 15.99 -16.56 -16.63
N GLY A 374 17.11 -16.89 -15.98
CA GLY A 374 17.37 -18.27 -15.56
C GLY A 374 16.31 -18.74 -14.57
N GLU A 375 15.74 -19.94 -14.71
CA GLU A 375 14.65 -20.39 -13.83
C GLU A 375 15.09 -20.42 -12.34
N PRO A 376 14.25 -19.93 -11.40
CA PRO A 376 14.52 -20.14 -9.98
C PRO A 376 14.45 -21.63 -9.66
N GLU A 377 15.50 -22.15 -9.01
CA GLU A 377 15.53 -23.50 -8.46
C GLU A 377 14.37 -23.64 -7.45
N SER A 378 13.45 -24.57 -7.69
CA SER A 378 12.29 -24.77 -6.83
C SER A 378 12.74 -25.24 -5.45
N GLU A 379 12.41 -24.47 -4.40
CA GLU A 379 12.59 -24.93 -3.02
C GLU A 379 11.79 -26.23 -2.83
N PRO A 380 12.43 -27.34 -2.40
CA PRO A 380 11.70 -28.56 -2.14
C PRO A 380 10.74 -28.31 -0.96
N ALA A 381 9.50 -28.78 -1.11
CA ALA A 381 8.49 -28.69 -0.06
C ALA A 381 9.03 -29.32 1.24
N GLU A 382 9.16 -28.51 2.30
CA GLU A 382 9.43 -29.02 3.64
C GLU A 382 8.25 -29.90 4.06
N GLU A 383 8.48 -31.22 4.06
CA GLU A 383 7.55 -32.21 4.57
C GLU A 383 7.56 -32.15 6.10
N ASP A 384 6.55 -31.48 6.67
CA ASP A 384 6.35 -31.36 8.11
C ASP A 384 6.03 -32.74 8.71
N SER A 385 7.08 -33.46 9.07
CA SER A 385 7.03 -34.74 9.78
C SER A 385 7.21 -34.52 11.28
N ARG A 386 6.19 -33.95 11.94
CA ARG A 386 6.06 -34.02 13.40
C ARG A 386 4.64 -34.31 13.85
N LEU A 387 4.26 -35.58 13.73
CA LEU A 387 3.29 -36.24 14.60
C LEU A 387 3.69 -37.72 14.76
N THR A 388 4.44 -38.01 15.83
CA THR A 388 4.38 -39.28 16.57
C THR A 388 4.46 -39.01 18.06
#